data_AF-A0A7V5K937-F1
#
_entry.id   AF-A0A7V5K937-F1
#
_cell.length_a   1.000
_cell.length_b   1.000
_cell.length_c   1.000
_cell.angle_alpha   90.00
_cell.angle_beta   90.00
_cell.angle_gamma   90.00
#
_symmetry.space_group_name_H-M   'P 1'
#
loop_
_entity.id
_entity.type
_entity.pdbx_description
1 polymer ?
#
loop_
_entity_poly.entity_id
_entity_poly.type
_entity_poly.pdbx_seq_one_letter_code
_entity_poly.pdbx_strand_id
1 'polypeptide(L)'
;MSGAVIRKDSPLDRIKDEARAKKRTVVLPEGIEPRVIRAAKTIIEEKIAKVILLGDKDEIARLAGQYELDLSQVELIDPTTSEHLHSFAEEFCEIRKAKRISMEQAEETMRKYLFFGAMMVRRDMADASVAGSINTTGDVLRAGIQV
;
A
#
# COMPACT_ATOMS: atom_id res chain seq x y z
N MET A 1 -11.41 -46.28 -3.10
CA MET A 1 -10.25 -45.56 -3.67
C MET A 1 -10.19 -44.19 -3.01
N SER A 2 -9.19 -44.02 -2.15
CA SER A 2 -9.06 -42.90 -1.22
C SER A 2 -8.74 -41.61 -1.98
N GLY A 3 -9.65 -40.64 -1.95
CA GLY A 3 -9.35 -39.27 -2.33
C GLY A 3 -8.36 -38.70 -1.32
N ALA A 4 -7.12 -38.48 -1.73
CA ALA A 4 -6.14 -37.79 -0.91
C ALA A 4 -6.67 -36.38 -0.63
N VAL A 5 -7.08 -36.15 0.62
CA VAL A 5 -7.30 -34.81 1.15
C VAL A 5 -5.95 -34.11 1.05
N ILE A 6 -5.79 -33.19 0.10
CA ILE A 6 -4.62 -32.32 0.02
C ILE A 6 -4.63 -31.51 1.31
N ARG A 7 -3.78 -31.88 2.26
CA ARG A 7 -3.62 -31.12 3.48
C ARG A 7 -3.01 -29.76 3.11
N LYS A 8 -3.67 -28.67 3.51
CA LYS A 8 -3.05 -27.32 3.54
C LYS A 8 -2.00 -27.31 4.67
N ASP A 9 -0.79 -27.77 4.36
CA ASP A 9 0.22 -28.09 5.39
C ASP A 9 1.34 -27.05 5.55
N SER A 10 1.38 -25.95 4.78
CA SER A 10 2.40 -24.91 4.98
C SER A 10 1.94 -23.80 5.95
N PRO A 11 2.83 -23.23 6.77
CA PRO A 11 2.52 -22.03 7.56
C PRO A 11 2.00 -20.87 6.70
N LEU A 12 2.47 -20.76 5.45
CA LEU A 12 2.04 -19.72 4.53
C LEU A 12 0.57 -19.90 4.10
N ASP A 13 0.13 -21.12 3.84
CA ASP A 13 -1.26 -21.40 3.44
C ASP A 13 -2.23 -21.01 4.55
N ARG A 14 -1.87 -21.30 5.80
CA ARG A 14 -2.63 -20.90 6.99
C ARG A 14 -2.74 -19.38 7.11
N ILE A 15 -1.63 -18.66 6.95
CA ILE A 15 -1.62 -17.19 6.98
C ILE A 15 -2.51 -16.62 5.86
N LYS A 16 -2.42 -17.17 4.64
CA LYS A 16 -3.26 -16.76 3.51
C LYS A 16 -4.75 -17.01 3.76
N ASP A 17 -5.10 -18.13 4.38
CA ASP A 17 -6.48 -18.44 4.76
C ASP A 17 -7.03 -17.45 5.79
N GLU A 18 -6.26 -17.15 6.83
CA GLU A 18 -6.65 -16.17 7.85
C GLU A 18 -6.78 -14.76 7.25
N ALA A 19 -5.88 -14.38 6.34
CA ALA A 19 -5.95 -13.11 5.63
C ALA A 19 -7.20 -13.03 4.75
N ARG A 20 -7.48 -14.07 3.95
CA ARG A 20 -8.70 -14.18 3.13
C ARG A 20 -9.97 -14.00 3.96
N ALA A 21 -10.05 -14.63 5.12
CA ALA A 21 -11.21 -14.56 6.00
C ALA A 21 -11.46 -13.13 6.53
N LYS A 22 -10.39 -12.35 6.74
CA LYS A 22 -10.49 -10.95 7.22
C LYS A 22 -10.65 -9.94 6.10
N LYS A 23 -10.15 -10.26 4.90
CA LYS A 23 -10.20 -9.43 3.67
C LYS A 23 -9.84 -7.96 3.91
N ARG A 24 -8.76 -7.75 4.67
CA ARG A 24 -8.23 -6.42 5.00
C ARG A 24 -7.66 -5.70 3.77
N THR A 25 -7.50 -4.39 3.86
CA THR A 25 -6.96 -3.53 2.82
C THR A 25 -5.47 -3.30 3.05
N VAL A 26 -4.64 -3.58 2.03
CA VAL A 26 -3.20 -3.27 2.04
C VAL A 26 -2.91 -2.16 1.03
N VAL A 27 -2.21 -1.12 1.48
CA VAL A 27 -1.62 -0.12 0.58
C VAL A 27 -0.20 -0.56 0.21
N LEU A 28 0.12 -0.45 -1.08
CA LEU A 28 1.41 -0.78 -1.68
C LEU A 28 2.00 0.52 -2.27
N PRO A 29 2.83 1.24 -1.49
CA PRO A 29 3.29 2.58 -1.87
C PRO A 29 4.17 2.66 -3.12
N GLU A 30 4.90 1.60 -3.44
CA GLU A 30 5.82 1.54 -4.58
C GLU A 30 5.08 0.98 -5.81
N GLY A 31 3.91 1.54 -6.13
CA GLY A 31 2.96 0.96 -7.10
C GLY A 31 3.45 0.96 -8.55
N ILE A 32 4.49 1.73 -8.88
CA ILE A 32 5.15 1.72 -10.20
C ILE A 32 6.29 0.70 -10.30
N GLU A 33 6.48 -0.14 -9.28
CA GLU A 33 7.53 -1.15 -9.27
C GLU A 33 7.01 -2.52 -9.79
N PRO A 34 7.67 -3.15 -10.78
CA PRO A 34 7.18 -4.38 -11.40
C PRO A 34 6.92 -5.59 -10.48
N ARG A 35 7.73 -5.81 -9.44
CA ARG A 35 7.49 -6.87 -8.44
C ARG A 35 6.26 -6.54 -7.60
N VAL A 36 6.02 -5.28 -7.27
CA VAL A 36 4.82 -4.83 -6.55
C VAL A 36 3.56 -5.06 -7.39
N ILE A 37 3.58 -4.73 -8.69
CA ILE A 37 2.45 -5.01 -9.60
C ILE A 37 2.14 -6.52 -9.67
N ARG A 38 3.15 -7.38 -9.79
CA ARG A 38 2.96 -8.83 -9.77
C ARG A 38 2.42 -9.33 -8.44
N ALA A 39 2.90 -8.77 -7.32
CA ALA A 39 2.38 -9.11 -6.00
C ALA A 39 0.91 -8.70 -5.84
N ALA A 40 0.53 -7.50 -6.32
CA ALA A 40 -0.87 -7.06 -6.35
C ALA A 40 -1.75 -8.03 -7.13
N LYS A 41 -1.29 -8.49 -8.31
CA LYS A 41 -2.00 -9.52 -9.11
C LYS A 41 -2.24 -10.78 -8.28
N THR A 42 -1.20 -11.33 -7.67
CA THR A 42 -1.34 -12.53 -6.82
C THR A 42 -2.30 -12.31 -5.64
N ILE A 43 -2.24 -11.16 -4.97
CA ILE A 43 -3.13 -10.83 -3.84
C ILE A 43 -4.59 -10.82 -4.28
N ILE A 44 -4.88 -10.23 -5.45
CA ILE A 44 -6.22 -10.14 -6.02
C ILE A 44 -6.72 -11.51 -6.48
N GLU A 45 -5.95 -12.23 -7.30
CA GLU A 45 -6.30 -13.55 -7.84
C GLU A 45 -6.54 -14.59 -6.72
N GLU A 46 -5.68 -14.60 -5.70
CA GLU A 46 -5.83 -15.48 -4.54
C GLU A 46 -6.82 -14.94 -3.48
N LYS A 47 -7.43 -13.77 -3.75
CA LYS A 47 -8.39 -13.07 -2.89
C LYS A 47 -7.88 -12.78 -1.47
N ILE A 48 -6.58 -12.64 -1.27
CA ILE A 48 -5.94 -12.50 0.05
C ILE A 48 -6.37 -11.21 0.76
N ALA A 49 -6.37 -10.08 0.05
CA ALA A 49 -6.66 -8.75 0.59
C ALA A 49 -7.39 -7.88 -0.45
N LYS A 50 -7.78 -6.67 -0.07
CA LYS A 50 -8.04 -5.56 -1.01
C LYS A 50 -6.72 -4.81 -1.21
N VAL A 51 -6.48 -4.29 -2.40
CA VAL A 51 -5.20 -3.63 -2.74
C VAL A 51 -5.44 -2.18 -3.12
N ILE A 52 -4.61 -1.30 -2.58
CA ILE A 52 -4.44 0.07 -3.04
C ILE A 52 -3.01 0.22 -3.56
N LEU A 53 -2.82 0.69 -4.79
CA LEU A 53 -1.52 1.05 -5.34
C LEU A 53 -1.34 2.56 -5.30
N LEU A 54 -0.17 3.02 -4.85
CA LEU A 54 0.20 4.44 -4.92
C LEU A 54 1.14 4.72 -6.09
N GLY A 55 0.89 5.82 -6.80
CA GLY A 55 1.75 6.30 -7.88
C GLY A 55 0.96 6.98 -9.00
N ASP A 56 1.68 7.38 -10.04
CA ASP A 56 1.08 7.91 -11.27
C ASP A 56 0.14 6.85 -11.88
N LYS A 57 -1.12 7.24 -12.12
CA LYS A 57 -2.17 6.30 -12.53
C LYS A 57 -1.92 5.73 -13.93
N ASP A 58 -1.36 6.53 -14.84
CA ASP A 58 -1.08 6.11 -16.21
C ASP A 58 0.11 5.14 -16.26
N GLU A 59 1.15 5.38 -15.45
CA GLU A 59 2.29 4.47 -15.31
C GLU A 59 1.87 3.13 -14.69
N ILE A 60 1.04 3.16 -13.64
CA ILE A 60 0.47 1.95 -13.04
C ILE A 60 -0.37 1.21 -14.09
N ALA A 61 -1.22 1.90 -14.85
CA ALA A 61 -2.05 1.29 -15.90
C ALA A 61 -1.20 0.61 -16.99
N ARG A 62 -0.12 1.25 -17.43
CA ARG A 62 0.83 0.69 -18.40
C ARG A 62 1.47 -0.60 -17.86
N LEU A 63 1.97 -0.58 -16.62
CA LEU A 63 2.59 -1.76 -16.00
C LEU A 63 1.57 -2.87 -15.73
N ALA A 64 0.36 -2.51 -15.31
CA ALA A 64 -0.72 -3.46 -15.11
C ALA A 64 -1.06 -4.19 -16.40
N GLY A 65 -1.12 -3.49 -17.54
CA GLY A 65 -1.28 -4.13 -18.85
C GLY A 65 -0.14 -5.11 -19.20
N GLN A 66 1.10 -4.74 -18.89
CA GLN A 66 2.27 -5.60 -19.13
C GLN A 66 2.26 -6.89 -18.29
N TYR A 67 1.72 -6.85 -17.07
CA TYR A 67 1.68 -7.99 -16.15
C TYR A 67 0.30 -8.63 -16.01
N GLU A 68 -0.68 -8.18 -16.81
CA GLU A 68 -2.07 -8.64 -16.82
C GLU A 68 -2.73 -8.53 -15.42
N LEU A 69 -2.51 -7.39 -14.74
CA LEU A 69 -3.22 -7.06 -13.52
C LEU A 69 -4.59 -6.46 -13.87
N ASP A 70 -5.68 -7.05 -13.36
CA ASP A 70 -7.03 -6.49 -13.46
C ASP A 70 -7.19 -5.30 -12.51
N LEU A 71 -7.07 -4.09 -13.06
CA LEU A 71 -7.21 -2.84 -12.31
C LEU A 71 -8.64 -2.56 -11.83
N SER A 72 -9.67 -3.27 -12.31
CA SER A 72 -11.03 -3.10 -11.77
C SER A 72 -11.16 -3.57 -10.32
N GLN A 73 -10.19 -4.34 -9.83
CA GLN A 73 -10.13 -4.88 -8.47
C GLN A 73 -9.09 -4.17 -7.58
N VAL A 74 -8.46 -3.11 -8.08
CA VAL A 74 -7.40 -2.38 -7.38
C VAL A 74 -7.74 -0.89 -7.35
N GLU A 75 -7.61 -0.28 -6.17
CA GLU A 75 -7.75 1.17 -6.05
C GLU A 75 -6.42 1.86 -6.39
N LEU A 76 -6.48 2.91 -7.21
CA LEU A 76 -5.32 3.69 -7.62
C LEU A 76 -5.37 5.10 -7.04
N ILE A 77 -4.35 5.46 -6.27
CA ILE A 77 -4.22 6.80 -5.70
C ILE A 77 -2.87 7.39 -6.10
N ASP A 78 -2.89 8.58 -6.68
CA ASP A 78 -1.69 9.38 -6.86
C ASP A 78 -1.58 10.37 -5.69
N PRO A 79 -0.57 10.24 -4.81
CA PRO A 79 -0.38 11.14 -3.69
C PRO A 79 -0.26 12.62 -4.08
N THR A 80 0.20 12.92 -5.30
CA THR A 80 0.47 14.28 -5.75
C THR A 80 -0.78 15.04 -6.19
N THR A 81 -1.82 14.30 -6.60
CA THR A 81 -3.10 14.82 -7.09
C THR A 81 -4.30 14.38 -6.24
N SER A 82 -4.06 13.61 -5.18
CA SER A 82 -5.11 13.13 -4.26
C SER A 82 -5.80 14.28 -3.52
N GLU A 83 -7.12 14.20 -3.41
CA GLU A 83 -7.92 15.10 -2.57
C GLU A 83 -7.54 15.06 -1.08
N HIS A 84 -6.92 13.97 -0.62
CA HIS A 84 -6.50 13.81 0.77
C HIS A 84 -5.21 14.55 1.10
N LEU A 85 -4.41 14.95 0.08
CA LEU A 85 -3.07 15.49 0.27
C LEU A 85 -3.03 16.63 1.28
N HIS A 86 -3.91 17.61 1.15
CA HIS A 86 -3.94 18.77 2.04
C HIS A 86 -4.31 18.36 3.47
N SER A 87 -5.37 17.58 3.64
CA SER A 87 -5.81 17.11 4.97
C SER A 87 -4.76 16.24 5.68
N PHE A 88 -4.02 15.43 4.92
CA PHE A 88 -2.92 14.63 5.44
C PHE A 88 -1.74 15.51 5.85
N ALA A 89 -1.46 16.57 5.08
CA ALA A 89 -0.40 17.52 5.41
C ALA A 89 -0.71 18.31 6.67
N GLU A 90 -1.96 18.74 6.86
CA GLU A 90 -2.42 19.41 8.08
C GLU A 90 -2.21 18.53 9.31
N GLU A 91 -2.62 17.26 9.22
CA GLU A 91 -2.42 16.31 10.30
C GLU A 91 -0.94 16.03 10.57
N PHE A 92 -0.13 15.85 9.51
CA PHE A 92 1.30 15.67 9.66
C PHE A 92 1.97 16.87 10.32
N CYS A 93 1.56 18.09 9.97
CA CYS A 93 2.00 19.32 10.61
C CYS A 93 1.72 19.29 12.12
N GLU A 94 0.52 18.90 12.53
CA GLU A 94 0.14 18.77 13.94
C GLU A 94 0.93 17.68 14.66
N ILE A 95 1.07 16.48 14.08
CA ILE A 95 1.89 15.38 14.62
C ILE A 95 3.34 15.85 14.84
N ARG A 96 3.85 16.69 13.94
CA ARG A 96 5.23 17.19 13.95
C ARG A 96 5.38 18.60 14.49
N LYS A 97 4.39 19.14 15.21
CA LYS A 97 4.42 20.52 15.74
C LYS A 97 5.67 20.85 16.56
N ALA A 98 6.19 19.88 17.31
CA ALA A 98 7.42 20.04 18.10
C ALA A 98 8.67 20.28 17.23
N LYS A 99 8.63 19.88 15.96
CA LYS A 99 9.66 20.13 14.94
C LYS A 99 9.41 21.40 14.14
N ARG A 100 8.29 22.09 14.36
CA ARG A 100 7.91 23.36 13.70
C ARG A 100 8.01 23.28 12.18
N ILE A 101 7.56 22.16 11.60
CA ILE A 101 7.51 22.02 10.15
C ILE A 101 6.45 22.98 9.60
N SER A 102 6.71 23.57 8.43
CA SER A 102 5.71 24.39 7.74
C SER A 102 4.67 23.50 7.04
N MET A 103 3.51 24.09 6.71
CA MET A 103 2.51 23.41 5.87
C MET A 103 3.06 22.98 4.51
N GLU A 104 3.92 23.81 3.91
CA GLU A 104 4.62 23.49 2.66
C GLU A 104 5.49 22.23 2.81
N GLN A 105 6.33 22.15 3.85
CA GLN A 105 7.15 20.97 4.14
C GLN A 105 6.29 19.73 4.43
N ALA A 106 5.13 19.91 5.07
CA ALA A 106 4.20 18.83 5.34
C ALA A 106 3.57 18.30 4.05
N GLU A 107 3.13 19.18 3.14
CA GLU A 107 2.62 18.79 1.82
C GLU A 107 3.69 18.09 0.99
N GLU A 108 4.90 18.63 0.93
CA GLU A 108 6.04 17.97 0.25
C GLU A 108 6.31 16.57 0.81
N THR A 109 6.14 16.39 2.12
CA THR A 109 6.32 15.09 2.76
C THR A 109 5.16 14.15 2.41
N MET A 110 3.92 14.62 2.42
CA MET A 110 2.75 13.81 2.07
C MET A 110 2.68 13.44 0.60
N ARG A 111 3.32 14.20 -0.32
CA ARG A 111 3.49 13.78 -1.72
C ARG A 111 4.35 12.51 -1.86
N LYS A 112 5.16 12.15 -0.85
CA LYS A 112 5.99 10.94 -0.87
C LYS A 112 5.12 9.72 -0.53
N TYR A 113 5.05 8.76 -1.44
CA TYR A 113 4.19 7.58 -1.33
C TYR A 113 4.38 6.79 -0.03
N LEU A 114 5.60 6.70 0.54
CA LEU A 114 5.81 6.01 1.82
C LEU A 114 5.06 6.70 2.97
N PHE A 115 5.13 8.03 3.04
CA PHE A 115 4.46 8.82 4.06
C PHE A 115 2.96 8.88 3.80
N PHE A 116 2.53 9.02 2.55
CA PHE A 116 1.12 8.97 2.19
C PHE A 116 0.50 7.63 2.60
N GLY A 117 1.14 6.51 2.26
CA GLY A 117 0.70 5.18 2.64
C GLY A 117 0.67 4.96 4.15
N ALA A 118 1.65 5.49 4.90
CA ALA A 118 1.61 5.47 6.36
C ALA A 118 0.44 6.28 6.93
N MET A 119 0.14 7.46 6.35
CA MET A 119 -0.99 8.29 6.76
C MET A 119 -2.34 7.65 6.44
N MET A 120 -2.45 6.95 5.31
CA MET A 120 -3.63 6.14 5.01
C MET A 120 -3.90 5.09 6.08
N VAL A 121 -2.85 4.42 6.59
CA VAL A 121 -3.00 3.45 7.68
C VAL A 121 -3.43 4.14 8.97
N ARG A 122 -2.78 5.26 9.33
CA ARG A 122 -3.16 6.06 10.51
C ARG A 122 -4.62 6.53 10.47
N ARG A 123 -5.14 6.79 9.28
CA ARG A 123 -6.50 7.29 9.04
C ARG A 123 -7.52 6.20 8.74
N ASP A 124 -7.18 4.94 9.02
CA ASP A 124 -8.05 3.76 8.82
C ASP A 124 -8.53 3.59 7.36
N MET A 125 -7.83 4.21 6.39
CA MET A 125 -8.09 4.04 4.95
C MET A 125 -7.43 2.77 4.39
N ALA A 126 -6.41 2.27 5.08
CA ALA A 126 -5.81 0.96 4.86
C ALA A 126 -5.50 0.29 6.20
N ASP A 127 -5.52 -1.05 6.26
CA ASP A 127 -5.19 -1.78 7.49
C ASP A 127 -3.68 -2.02 7.63
N ALA A 128 -2.93 -1.96 6.52
CA ALA A 128 -1.48 -2.17 6.48
C ALA A 128 -0.83 -1.48 5.29
N SER A 129 0.46 -1.16 5.42
CA SER A 129 1.32 -0.68 4.33
C SER A 129 2.51 -1.64 4.16
N VAL A 130 2.81 -2.04 2.92
CA VAL A 130 3.96 -2.90 2.60
C VAL A 130 4.81 -2.20 1.52
N ALA A 131 6.06 -1.89 1.88
CA ALA A 131 7.02 -1.19 1.03
C ALA A 131 8.45 -1.73 1.25
N GLY A 132 9.43 -1.20 0.52
CA GLY A 132 10.84 -1.55 0.64
C GLY A 132 11.39 -2.37 -0.52
N SER A 133 10.68 -2.41 -1.65
CA SER A 133 11.16 -3.02 -2.89
C SER A 133 12.23 -2.17 -3.57
N ILE A 134 12.13 -0.83 -3.44
CA ILE A 134 13.08 0.15 -3.99
C ILE A 134 13.54 1.19 -2.97
N ASN A 135 12.92 1.25 -1.78
CA ASN A 135 13.33 2.10 -0.67
C ASN A 135 14.09 1.33 0.40
N THR A 136 14.92 2.04 1.16
CA THR A 136 15.65 1.42 2.27
C THR A 136 14.71 1.09 3.43
N THR A 137 15.10 0.13 4.27
CA THR A 137 14.40 -0.13 5.54
C THR A 137 14.29 1.13 6.41
N GLY A 138 15.33 1.98 6.38
CA GLY A 138 15.33 3.25 7.12
C GLY A 138 14.25 4.22 6.65
N ASP A 139 13.98 4.29 5.34
CA ASP A 139 12.96 5.18 4.79
C ASP A 139 11.55 4.68 5.12
N VAL A 140 11.30 3.38 4.99
CA VAL A 140 10.02 2.74 5.34
C VAL A 140 9.71 2.94 6.83
N LEU A 141 10.67 2.65 7.71
CA LEU A 141 10.50 2.83 9.15
C LEU A 141 10.33 4.31 9.51
N ARG A 142 11.06 5.22 8.86
CA ARG A 142 10.93 6.66 9.10
C ARG A 142 9.51 7.15 8.79
N ALA A 143 8.92 6.74 7.67
CA ALA A 143 7.56 7.09 7.33
C ALA A 143 6.56 6.56 8.38
N GLY A 144 6.66 5.28 8.73
CA GLY A 144 5.75 4.64 9.69
C GLY A 144 5.87 5.13 11.14
N ILE A 145 7.01 5.68 11.55
CA ILE A 145 7.22 6.22 12.90
C ILE A 145 6.88 7.72 13.00
N GLN A 146 7.03 8.47 11.90
CA GLN A 146 6.83 9.92 11.92
C GLN A 146 5.37 10.34 11.71
N VAL A 147 4.58 9.47 11.11
CA VAL A 147 3.13 9.58 11.00
C VAL A 147 2.48 8.93 12.21
#